data_AF-A0A9P6RYQ2-F1
#
_entry.id   AF-A0A9P6RYQ2-F1
#
_cell.length_a   1.000
_cell.length_b   1.000
_cell.length_c   1.000
_cell.angle_alpha   90.00
_cell.angle_beta   90.00
_cell.angle_gamma   90.00
#
_symmetry.space_group_name_H-M   'P 1'
#
loop_
_entity.id
_entity.type
_entity.pdbx_description
1 polymer ?
#
loop_
_entity_poly.entity_id
_entity_poly.type
_entity_poly.pdbx_seq_one_letter_code
_entity_poly.pdbx_strand_id
1 'polypeptide(L)'
;MFKSALLLGLFLVASTTNAAGLTMLNFWPDMYRKGRMMECPMPDYDVCYRIPDQFINMGLSSASFENGNIEVNKLAVTLYSGYGCNERMDRWGFTRGSLDAPYYIEYFQSLNDNVRSFKIAARDLSTTSGPARKDLEPTRLAS
;
A
#
# COMPACT_ATOMS: atom_id res chain seq x y z
N MET A 1 1.52 40.43 55.04
CA MET A 1 1.66 40.55 53.58
C MET A 1 2.02 39.17 53.04
N PHE A 2 1.02 38.35 52.68
CA PHE A 2 1.23 37.04 52.08
C PHE A 2 1.09 37.17 50.56
N LYS A 3 2.18 36.93 49.83
CA LYS A 3 2.15 36.78 48.38
C LYS A 3 2.41 35.31 48.05
N SER A 4 1.36 34.51 48.00
CA SER A 4 1.41 33.18 47.40
C SER A 4 1.23 33.33 45.89
N ALA A 5 2.33 33.22 45.14
CA ALA A 5 2.28 33.09 43.69
C ALA A 5 2.03 31.62 43.35
N LEU A 6 0.82 31.36 42.86
CA LEU A 6 0.34 30.07 42.38
C LEU A 6 1.05 29.77 41.04
N LEU A 7 2.01 28.84 41.02
CA LEU A 7 2.61 28.33 39.79
C LEU A 7 1.75 27.17 39.27
N LEU A 8 0.79 27.48 38.39
CA LEU A 8 0.17 26.48 37.52
C LEU A 8 1.21 26.09 36.45
N GLY A 9 1.87 24.95 36.64
CA GLY A 9 2.57 24.27 35.56
C GLY A 9 1.55 23.64 34.62
N LEU A 10 1.31 24.27 33.47
CA LEU A 10 0.61 23.62 32.35
C LEU A 10 1.51 22.49 31.83
N PHE A 11 1.20 21.25 32.19
CA PHE A 11 1.63 20.10 31.42
C PHE A 11 0.79 20.06 30.13
N LEU A 12 1.30 20.69 29.07
CA LEU A 12 0.88 20.36 27.71
C LEU A 12 1.43 18.97 27.40
N VAL A 13 0.65 17.95 27.76
CA VAL A 13 0.77 16.64 27.12
C VAL A 13 0.30 16.86 25.69
N ALA A 14 1.22 17.23 24.80
CA ALA A 14 0.99 17.11 23.38
C ALA A 14 0.82 15.61 23.11
N SER A 15 -0.42 15.14 23.13
CA SER A 15 -0.79 13.90 22.50
C SER A 15 -0.43 14.06 21.03
N THR A 16 0.76 13.61 20.64
CA THR A 16 1.07 13.30 19.25
C THR A 16 0.12 12.16 18.90
N THR A 17 -1.10 12.51 18.50
CA THR A 17 -1.88 11.62 17.67
C THR A 17 -0.99 11.40 16.45
N ASN A 18 -0.32 10.25 16.41
CA ASN A 18 0.23 9.73 15.17
C ASN A 18 -0.97 9.69 14.23
N ALA A 19 -1.11 10.72 13.41
CA ALA A 19 -1.89 10.61 12.20
C ALA A 19 -1.09 9.60 11.38
N ALA A 20 -1.33 8.31 11.63
CA ALA A 20 -0.89 7.26 10.75
C ALA A 20 -1.50 7.63 9.40
N GLY A 21 -0.68 8.17 8.50
CA GLY A 21 -1.16 8.51 7.18
C GLY A 21 -1.74 7.24 6.57
N LEU A 22 -2.89 7.39 5.92
CA LEU A 22 -3.49 6.27 5.21
C LEU A 22 -2.54 5.85 4.09
N THR A 23 -2.19 4.57 4.09
CA THR A 23 -1.44 3.97 2.99
C THR A 23 -2.43 3.60 1.90
N MET A 24 -2.17 4.03 0.67
CA MET A 24 -3.15 3.94 -0.42
C MET A 24 -2.51 3.34 -1.67
N LEU A 25 -3.21 2.39 -2.29
CA LEU A 25 -2.83 1.80 -3.56
C LEU A 25 -3.96 2.07 -4.53
N ASN A 26 -3.67 2.82 -5.58
CA ASN A 26 -4.66 3.14 -6.60
C ASN A 26 -4.36 2.33 -7.86
N PHE A 27 -5.40 1.86 -8.51
CA PHE A 27 -5.32 1.07 -9.74
C PHE A 27 -6.05 1.76 -10.89
N TRP A 28 -5.55 1.51 -12.09
CA TRP A 28 -6.15 1.96 -13.35
C TRP A 28 -6.22 0.82 -14.35
N PRO A 29 -7.28 0.78 -15.18
CA PRO A 29 -7.41 -0.24 -16.21
C PRO A 29 -6.40 -0.06 -17.34
N ASP A 30 -6.01 1.18 -17.63
CA ASP A 30 -5.06 1.47 -18.70
C ASP A 30 -3.65 1.73 -18.13
N MET A 31 -2.63 1.56 -18.98
CA MET A 31 -1.26 1.95 -18.68
C MET A 31 -1.16 3.48 -18.47
N TYR A 32 -0.15 3.91 -17.72
CA TYR A 32 0.13 5.31 -17.41
C TYR A 32 -1.00 6.05 -16.69
N ARG A 33 -1.69 5.34 -15.77
CA ARG A 33 -2.78 5.87 -14.93
C ARG A 33 -3.95 6.46 -15.72
N LYS A 34 -4.37 5.78 -16.79
CA LYS A 34 -5.50 6.21 -17.62
C LYS A 34 -6.76 5.40 -17.32
N GLY A 35 -7.91 5.98 -17.67
CA GLY A 35 -9.22 5.39 -17.37
C GLY A 35 -9.70 5.66 -15.94
N ARG A 36 -10.70 4.89 -15.50
CA ARG A 36 -11.32 5.06 -14.19
C ARG A 36 -10.39 4.54 -13.08
N MET A 37 -10.02 5.43 -12.17
CA MET A 37 -9.25 5.08 -10.98
C MET A 37 -10.09 4.25 -9.99
N MET A 38 -9.43 3.31 -9.35
CA MET A 38 -9.91 2.60 -8.17
C MET A 38 -8.97 2.89 -7.01
N GLU A 39 -9.51 3.32 -5.89
CA GLU A 39 -8.74 3.54 -4.67
C GLU A 39 -8.84 2.29 -3.79
N CYS A 40 -7.72 1.86 -3.23
CA CYS A 40 -7.66 0.79 -2.24
C CYS A 40 -6.92 1.32 -1.00
N PRO A 41 -7.63 1.93 -0.04
CA PRO A 41 -7.08 2.21 1.27
C PRO A 41 -6.66 0.91 1.95
N MET A 42 -5.45 0.90 2.52
CA MET A 42 -4.89 -0.26 3.20
C MET A 42 -4.47 0.15 4.61
N PRO A 43 -5.19 -0.33 5.64
CA PRO A 43 -4.80 -0.03 7.02
C PRO A 43 -3.58 -0.83 7.49
N ASP A 44 -3.28 -2.01 6.91
CA ASP A 44 -2.31 -2.95 7.47
C ASP A 44 -1.22 -3.40 6.49
N TYR A 45 0.01 -3.48 7.00
CA TYR A 45 1.15 -4.07 6.30
C TYR A 45 1.16 -5.59 6.43
N ASP A 46 1.78 -6.26 5.47
CA ASP A 46 1.95 -7.72 5.40
C ASP A 46 0.62 -8.52 5.39
N VAL A 47 -0.48 -7.85 5.04
CA VAL A 47 -1.79 -8.47 4.81
C VAL A 47 -2.03 -8.67 3.32
N CYS A 48 -2.58 -9.82 2.95
CA CYS A 48 -3.03 -10.08 1.59
C CYS A 48 -4.41 -9.45 1.35
N TYR A 49 -4.52 -8.59 0.34
CA TYR A 49 -5.78 -7.98 -0.06
C TYR A 49 -6.24 -8.55 -1.39
N ARG A 50 -7.46 -9.09 -1.41
CA ARG A 50 -8.17 -9.51 -2.61
C ARG A 50 -8.84 -8.30 -3.25
N ILE A 51 -8.63 -8.12 -4.55
CA ILE A 51 -9.33 -7.09 -5.33
C ILE A 51 -10.76 -7.60 -5.60
N PRO A 52 -11.80 -6.78 -5.39
CA PRO A 52 -13.17 -7.12 -5.74
C PRO A 52 -13.34 -7.50 -7.22
N ASP A 53 -14.22 -8.46 -7.52
CA ASP A 53 -14.38 -8.98 -8.89
C ASP A 53 -14.86 -7.89 -9.89
N GLN A 54 -15.67 -6.93 -9.42
CA GLN A 54 -16.13 -5.78 -10.21
C GLN A 54 -14.99 -4.93 -10.80
N PHE A 55 -13.84 -4.95 -10.13
CA PHE A 55 -12.67 -4.16 -10.43
C PHE A 55 -11.66 -4.95 -11.25
N ILE A 56 -11.52 -6.24 -10.95
CA ILE A 56 -10.74 -7.19 -11.74
C ILE A 56 -11.22 -7.25 -13.19
N ASN A 57 -12.54 -7.24 -13.40
CA ASN A 57 -13.15 -7.31 -14.73
C ASN A 57 -12.87 -6.08 -15.60
N MET A 58 -12.31 -5.00 -15.04
CA MET A 58 -11.90 -3.83 -15.79
C MET A 58 -10.54 -4.01 -16.48
N GLY A 59 -9.78 -5.05 -16.14
CA GLY A 59 -8.43 -5.30 -16.66
C GLY A 59 -7.43 -4.28 -16.15
N LEU A 60 -6.80 -4.54 -14.99
CA LEU A 60 -5.88 -3.57 -14.36
C LEU A 60 -4.51 -3.58 -15.05
N SER A 61 -3.97 -2.40 -15.35
CA SER A 61 -2.71 -2.26 -16.09
C SER A 61 -1.69 -1.30 -15.47
N SER A 62 -2.10 -0.39 -14.57
CA SER A 62 -1.15 0.49 -13.86
C SER A 62 -1.60 0.82 -12.44
N ALA A 63 -0.67 1.30 -11.61
CA ALA A 63 -0.95 1.63 -10.21
C ALA A 63 -0.11 2.81 -9.68
N SER A 64 -0.56 3.37 -8.56
CA SER A 64 0.21 4.30 -7.74
C SER A 64 0.13 3.90 -6.28
N PHE A 65 1.23 4.05 -5.57
CA PHE A 65 1.35 3.71 -4.16
C PHE A 65 1.74 4.93 -3.34
N GLU A 66 0.94 5.25 -2.34
CA GLU A 66 1.19 6.31 -1.35
C GLU A 66 1.46 5.68 0.01
N ASN A 67 2.61 6.03 0.59
CA ASN A 67 3.03 5.54 1.89
C ASN A 67 2.66 6.55 2.98
N GLY A 68 1.56 6.30 3.69
CA GLY A 68 1.17 7.15 4.81
C GLY A 68 1.89 6.82 6.12
N ASN A 69 2.57 5.68 6.22
CA ASN A 69 3.38 5.36 7.40
C ASN A 69 4.76 6.00 7.30
N ILE A 70 4.94 7.08 8.06
CA ILE A 70 6.18 7.85 8.02
C ILE A 70 7.41 7.11 8.59
N GLU A 71 7.19 6.08 9.40
CA GLU A 71 8.24 5.31 10.07
C GLU A 71 8.84 4.22 9.16
N VAL A 72 8.12 3.82 8.10
CA VAL A 72 8.55 2.78 7.16
C VAL A 72 9.20 3.44 5.95
N ASN A 73 10.52 3.30 5.80
CA ASN A 73 11.28 3.93 4.72
C ASN A 73 11.62 2.99 3.55
N LYS A 74 11.42 1.67 3.71
CA LYS A 74 11.61 0.65 2.68
C LYS A 74 10.41 -0.27 2.67
N LEU A 75 9.82 -0.42 1.50
CA LEU A 75 8.60 -1.18 1.32
C LEU A 75 8.55 -1.72 -0.10
N ALA A 76 7.71 -2.72 -0.31
CA ALA A 76 7.45 -3.21 -1.64
C ALA A 76 5.97 -3.51 -1.83
N VAL A 77 5.47 -3.14 -3.01
CA VAL A 77 4.15 -3.54 -3.50
C VAL A 77 4.35 -4.80 -4.33
N THR A 78 3.55 -5.82 -4.05
CA THR A 78 3.50 -7.05 -4.85
C THR A 78 2.09 -7.27 -5.33
N LEU A 79 1.95 -7.50 -6.63
CA LEU A 79 0.71 -7.85 -7.29
C LEU A 79 0.76 -9.34 -7.63
N TYR A 80 -0.39 -10.00 -7.58
CA TYR A 80 -0.50 -11.44 -7.80
C TYR A 80 -1.64 -11.77 -8.77
N SER A 81 -1.46 -12.84 -9.55
CA SER A 81 -2.50 -13.38 -10.42
C SER A 81 -3.54 -14.21 -9.68
N GLY A 82 -3.22 -14.74 -8.50
CA GLY A 82 -4.16 -15.51 -7.69
C GLY A 82 -4.94 -14.62 -6.71
N TYR A 83 -6.08 -15.12 -6.22
CA TYR A 83 -6.92 -14.39 -5.26
C TYR A 83 -6.36 -14.34 -3.83
N GLY A 84 -5.33 -15.14 -3.52
CA GLY A 84 -4.77 -15.28 -2.17
C GLY A 84 -3.27 -15.04 -2.11
N CYS A 85 -2.78 -14.00 -2.80
CA CYS A 85 -1.36 -13.64 -2.87
C CYS A 85 -0.45 -14.81 -3.29
N ASN A 86 -0.91 -15.54 -4.30
CA ASN A 86 -0.31 -16.77 -4.80
C ASN A 86 -0.15 -16.74 -6.33
N GLU A 87 0.35 -17.84 -6.90
CA GLU A 87 0.57 -18.02 -8.35
C GLU A 87 1.69 -17.17 -8.96
N ARG A 88 1.40 -16.25 -9.89
CA ARG A 88 2.40 -15.38 -10.52
C ARG A 88 2.42 -14.04 -9.81
N MET A 89 3.61 -13.46 -9.62
CA MET A 89 3.76 -12.14 -9.03
C MET A 89 4.64 -11.19 -9.86
N ASP A 90 4.33 -9.90 -9.73
CA ASP A 90 5.23 -8.79 -10.04
C ASP A 90 5.41 -7.95 -8.77
N ARG A 91 6.64 -7.49 -8.51
CA ARG A 91 7.04 -6.78 -7.29
C ARG A 91 7.87 -5.55 -7.60
N TRP A 92 7.52 -4.45 -6.94
CA TRP A 92 8.25 -3.18 -6.99
C TRP A 92 8.69 -2.79 -5.59
N GLY A 93 9.99 -2.61 -5.41
CA GLY A 93 10.58 -2.08 -4.19
C GLY A 93 10.70 -0.56 -4.26
N PHE A 94 10.40 0.10 -3.16
CA PHE A 94 10.42 1.55 -3.02
C PHE A 94 11.21 1.92 -1.78
N THR A 95 12.09 2.92 -1.93
CA THR A 95 12.76 3.57 -0.80
C THR A 95 12.21 4.99 -0.71
N ARG A 96 11.83 5.41 0.49
CA ARG A 96 11.24 6.74 0.68
C ARG A 96 12.20 7.83 0.24
N GLY A 97 11.80 8.60 -0.78
CA GLY A 97 12.48 9.83 -1.17
C GLY A 97 12.03 11.01 -0.32
N SER A 98 12.80 12.09 -0.29
CA SER A 98 12.53 13.29 0.54
C SER A 98 11.31 14.13 0.10
N LEU A 99 10.62 13.75 -0.97
CA LEU A 99 9.58 14.55 -1.62
C LEU A 99 8.14 14.01 -1.43
N ASP A 100 7.94 12.94 -0.65
CA ASP A 100 6.63 12.40 -0.25
C ASP A 100 5.58 12.25 -1.38
N ALA A 101 6.04 12.07 -2.63
CA ALA A 101 5.16 11.82 -3.77
C ALA A 101 4.77 10.33 -3.84
N PRO A 102 3.61 9.99 -4.42
CA PRO A 102 3.26 8.62 -4.72
C PRO A 102 4.29 7.96 -5.65
N TYR A 103 4.56 6.68 -5.41
CA TYR A 103 5.36 5.86 -6.30
C TYR A 103 4.48 5.33 -7.42
N TYR A 104 4.99 5.35 -8.65
CA TYR A 104 4.22 4.97 -9.82
C TYR A 104 4.68 3.63 -10.40
N ILE A 105 3.69 2.81 -10.76
CA ILE A 105 3.86 1.60 -11.57
C ILE A 105 3.14 1.89 -12.89
N GLU A 106 3.89 2.35 -13.88
CA GLU A 106 3.35 2.85 -15.15
C GLU A 106 2.67 1.75 -16.00
N TYR A 107 3.14 0.51 -15.88
CA TYR A 107 2.56 -0.65 -16.53
C TYR A 107 2.90 -1.94 -15.75
N PHE A 108 2.01 -2.92 -15.76
CA PHE A 108 2.27 -4.24 -15.20
C PHE A 108 3.00 -5.11 -16.22
N GLN A 109 4.17 -5.65 -15.86
CA GLN A 109 5.03 -6.36 -16.81
C GLN A 109 4.41 -7.68 -17.23
N SER A 110 4.00 -8.49 -16.26
CA SER A 110 3.58 -9.86 -16.50
C SER A 110 2.19 -10.18 -15.98
N LEU A 111 1.55 -9.20 -15.35
CA LEU A 111 0.23 -9.27 -14.75
C LEU A 111 -0.79 -8.31 -15.38
N ASN A 112 -0.52 -7.74 -16.56
CA ASN A 112 -1.48 -6.87 -17.26
C ASN A 112 -2.84 -7.58 -17.39
N ASP A 113 -3.92 -6.91 -16.99
CA ASP A 113 -5.30 -7.41 -16.94
C ASP A 113 -5.54 -8.62 -16.02
N ASN A 114 -4.50 -9.08 -15.33
CA ASN A 114 -4.50 -10.34 -14.60
C ASN A 114 -4.23 -10.20 -13.10
N VAL A 115 -4.20 -8.97 -12.56
CA VAL A 115 -4.08 -8.76 -11.12
C VAL A 115 -5.37 -9.20 -10.42
N ARG A 116 -5.24 -9.95 -9.32
CA ARG A 116 -6.38 -10.45 -8.50
C ARG A 116 -6.22 -10.16 -7.01
N SER A 117 -4.98 -10.09 -6.53
CA SER A 117 -4.67 -9.70 -5.15
C SER A 117 -3.36 -8.94 -5.09
N PHE A 118 -3.13 -8.25 -3.97
CA PHE A 118 -1.90 -7.51 -3.73
C PHE A 118 -1.49 -7.56 -2.25
N LYS A 119 -0.23 -7.21 -2.01
CA LYS A 119 0.37 -7.13 -0.67
C LYS A 119 1.40 -6.02 -0.60
N ILE A 120 1.43 -5.31 0.52
CA ILE A 120 2.48 -4.34 0.83
C ILE A 120 3.24 -4.83 2.06
N ALA A 121 4.55 -4.97 1.95
CA ALA A 121 5.37 -5.48 3.05
C ALA A 121 6.76 -4.84 3.05
N ALA A 122 7.38 -4.79 4.23
CA ALA A 122 8.71 -4.23 4.47
C ALA A 122 9.88 -5.08 3.90
N ARG A 123 9.60 -6.13 3.13
CA ARG A 123 10.60 -7.15 2.81
C ARG A 123 11.30 -6.89 1.47
N ASP A 124 12.62 -7.00 1.42
CA ASP A 124 13.34 -7.14 0.16
C ASP A 124 13.25 -8.61 -0.30
N LEU A 125 12.73 -8.85 -1.51
CA LEU A 125 12.87 -10.16 -2.17
C LEU A 125 14.05 -10.10 -3.12
N SER A 126 14.73 -11.23 -3.31
CA SER A 126 15.82 -11.36 -4.29
C SER A 126 15.33 -11.34 -5.74
N THR A 127 14.01 -11.33 -5.98
CA THR A 127 13.39 -11.30 -7.31
C THR A 127 12.26 -10.28 -7.38
N THR A 128 12.13 -9.66 -8.56
CA THR A 128 11.08 -8.66 -8.87
C THR A 128 9.87 -9.27 -9.59
N SER A 129 9.96 -10.50 -10.07
CA SER A 129 8.85 -11.24 -10.67
C SER A 129 9.07 -12.75 -10.58
N GLY A 130 8.02 -13.53 -10.85
CA GLY A 130 8.09 -14.98 -10.97
C GLY A 130 6.98 -15.72 -10.21
N PRO A 131 7.17 -17.01 -9.93
CA PRO A 131 6.22 -17.78 -9.15
C PRO A 131 6.23 -17.32 -7.68
N ALA A 132 5.06 -16.99 -7.16
CA ALA A 132 4.75 -16.91 -5.75
C ALA A 132 4.48 -18.32 -5.19
N ARG A 133 4.21 -18.39 -3.88
CA ARG A 133 3.71 -19.60 -3.23
C ARG A 133 2.43 -20.10 -3.93
N LYS A 134 2.18 -21.42 -3.91
CA LYS A 134 1.01 -22.01 -4.59
C LYS A 134 -0.26 -21.95 -3.76
N ASP A 135 -0.11 -22.06 -2.45
CA ASP A 135 -1.19 -22.05 -1.48
C ASP A 135 -1.75 -20.64 -1.24
N LEU A 136 -3.06 -20.56 -0.98
CA LEU A 136 -3.73 -19.28 -0.76
C LEU A 136 -3.48 -18.77 0.66
N GLU A 137 -3.14 -17.48 0.78
CA GLU A 137 -3.14 -16.76 2.05
C GLU A 137 -4.56 -16.33 2.43
N PRO A 138 -4.88 -16.21 3.74
CA PRO A 138 -6.09 -15.52 4.18
C PRO A 138 -6.11 -14.09 3.65
N THR A 139 -7.24 -13.70 3.04
CA THR A 139 -7.37 -12.39 2.40
C THR A 139 -8.35 -11.48 3.11
N ARG A 140 -8.10 -10.18 3.03
CA ARG A 140 -9.11 -9.13 3.27
C ARG A 140 -9.58 -8.57 1.93
N LEU A 141 -10.83 -8.14 1.84
CA LEU A 141 -11.28 -7.42 0.65
C LEU A 141 -10.68 -6.02 0.64
N ALA A 142 -10.12 -5.60 -0.49
CA ALA A 142 -9.85 -4.19 -0.73
C ALA A 142 -11.20 -3.46 -0.88
N SER A 143 -11.39 -2.39 -0.13
CA SER A 143 -12.64 -1.63 -0.03
C SER A 143 -12.47 -0.21 -0.52
#